data_AF-V5CYU7-F1
#
_entry.id   AF-V5CYU7-F1
#
_cell.length_a   1.000
_cell.length_b   1.000
_cell.length_c   1.000
_cell.angle_alpha   90.00
_cell.angle_beta   90.00
_cell.angle_gamma   90.00
#
_symmetry.space_group_name_H-M   'P 1'
#
loop_
_entity.id
_entity.type
_entity.pdbx_description
1 polymer ?
#
loop_
_entity_poly.entity_id
_entity_poly.type
_entity_poly.pdbx_seq_one_letter_code
_entity_poly.pdbx_strand_id
1 'polypeptide(L)'
;MVLGPVLFSIGTIATLRQLESSFSNASFTAYLNEVTVAEPPGMLGKVCEATSRAMRALGTEANKDKTEVLNKGGPVDMPAEHIRPFARVLGAGVANDTESELLTQFVQRKAEETDRLFRAIVELPFAKHTQWRLLSVSALPRMTFLLRTHAPVHTRAAAEWFDDRVTGVLGVIMDGPVTKRARDVAAMPVRRGGCGLRR
;
A
#
# COMPACT_ATOMS: atom_id res chain seq x y z
N MET A 1 7.95 -11.83 -21.89
CA MET A 1 8.51 -10.57 -22.43
C MET A 1 9.00 -9.74 -21.25
N VAL A 2 10.31 -9.66 -20.99
CA VAL A 2 10.86 -9.07 -19.74
C VAL A 2 11.62 -7.75 -20.00
N LEU A 3 11.87 -7.40 -21.27
CA LEU A 3 12.73 -6.27 -21.64
C LEU A 3 12.05 -4.91 -21.51
N GLY A 4 10.73 -4.83 -21.72
CA GLY A 4 9.97 -3.57 -21.69
C GLY A 4 10.12 -2.79 -20.38
N PRO A 5 9.84 -3.38 -19.20
CA PRO A 5 10.03 -2.71 -17.91
C PRO A 5 11.48 -2.29 -17.65
N VAL A 6 12.46 -3.06 -18.14
CA VAL A 6 13.88 -2.75 -18.00
C VAL A 6 14.25 -1.51 -18.82
N LEU A 7 13.86 -1.48 -20.10
CA LEU A 7 14.12 -0.34 -20.98
C LEU A 7 13.45 0.93 -20.48
N PHE A 8 12.20 0.82 -20.01
CA PHE A 8 11.49 1.93 -19.37
C PHE A 8 12.28 2.44 -18.15
N SER A 9 12.68 1.54 -17.25
CA SER A 9 13.41 1.90 -16.03
C SER A 9 14.76 2.57 -16.33
N ILE A 10 15.48 2.12 -17.37
CA ILE A 10 16.75 2.73 -17.81
C ILE A 10 16.53 4.17 -18.29
N GLY A 11 15.49 4.41 -19.09
CA GLY A 11 15.13 5.76 -19.52
C GLY A 11 14.76 6.65 -18.34
N THR A 12 13.85 6.18 -17.47
CA THR A 12 13.40 6.93 -16.31
C THR A 12 14.54 7.25 -15.34
N ILE A 13 15.40 6.29 -14.99
CA ILE A 13 16.49 6.53 -14.04
C ILE A 13 17.52 7.53 -14.58
N ALA A 14 17.84 7.47 -15.89
CA ALA A 14 18.76 8.41 -16.51
C ALA A 14 18.20 9.84 -16.46
N THR A 15 16.91 10.00 -16.79
CA THR A 15 16.22 11.29 -16.74
C THR A 15 16.11 11.85 -15.33
N LEU A 16 15.71 11.04 -14.35
CA LEU A 16 15.57 11.50 -12.96
C LEU A 16 16.91 11.90 -12.35
N ARG A 17 18.00 11.18 -12.64
CA ARG A 17 19.35 11.56 -12.17
C ARG A 17 19.84 12.88 -12.76
N GLN A 18 19.47 13.18 -14.00
CA GLN A 18 19.79 14.47 -14.62
C GLN A 18 18.99 15.62 -14.01
N LEU A 19 17.74 15.35 -13.59
CA LEU A 19 16.95 16.33 -12.84
C LEU A 19 17.50 16.54 -11.43
N GLU A 20 17.90 15.48 -10.75
CA GLU A 20 18.53 15.54 -9.42
C GLU A 20 19.84 16.36 -9.44
N SER A 21 20.64 16.28 -10.51
CA SER A 21 21.82 17.14 -10.65
C SER A 21 21.49 18.62 -10.94
N SER A 22 20.31 18.88 -11.52
CA SER A 22 19.83 20.24 -11.84
C SER A 22 19.09 20.89 -10.67
N PHE A 23 18.53 20.07 -9.78
CA PHE A 23 17.78 20.47 -8.59
C PHE A 23 18.37 19.76 -7.37
N SER A 24 19.46 20.30 -6.83
CA SER A 24 20.25 19.63 -5.77
C SER A 24 19.51 19.39 -4.46
N ASN A 25 18.38 20.06 -4.24
CA ASN A 25 17.54 19.88 -3.04
C ASN A 25 16.38 18.91 -3.28
N ALA A 26 16.18 18.47 -4.53
CA ALA A 26 15.10 17.59 -4.92
C ALA A 26 15.50 16.14 -4.75
N SER A 27 14.66 15.38 -4.06
CA SER A 27 14.77 13.93 -3.99
C SER A 27 13.71 13.31 -4.88
N PHE A 28 14.14 12.39 -5.74
CA PHE A 28 13.26 11.62 -6.61
C PHE A 28 13.22 10.17 -6.16
N THR A 29 12.02 9.59 -6.13
CA THR A 29 11.84 8.15 -5.97
C THR A 29 10.87 7.68 -7.04
N ALA A 30 11.19 6.58 -7.72
CA ALA A 30 10.35 6.05 -8.78
C ALA A 30 10.15 4.54 -8.64
N TYR A 31 8.91 4.10 -8.82
CA TYR A 31 8.55 2.71 -9.03
C TYR A 31 7.84 2.59 -10.37
N LEU A 32 8.59 2.20 -11.40
CA LEU A 32 8.14 2.29 -12.79
C LEU A 32 7.62 3.70 -13.10
N ASN A 33 6.35 3.84 -13.48
CA ASN A 33 5.73 5.10 -13.88
C ASN A 33 5.26 5.96 -12.69
N GLU A 34 5.27 5.43 -11.46
CA GLU A 34 4.96 6.21 -10.26
C GLU A 34 6.23 6.94 -9.78
N VAL A 35 6.31 8.24 -10.07
CA VAL A 35 7.40 9.12 -9.64
C VAL A 35 6.92 9.99 -8.49
N THR A 36 7.61 9.93 -7.36
CA THR A 36 7.43 10.79 -6.19
C THR A 36 8.58 11.79 -6.13
N VAL A 37 8.25 13.06 -5.96
CA VAL A 37 9.20 14.17 -5.83
C VAL A 37 9.04 14.75 -4.44
N ALA A 38 10.15 14.90 -3.71
CA ALA A 38 10.22 15.65 -2.48
C ALA A 38 11.14 16.86 -2.67
N GLU A 39 10.62 18.05 -2.40
CA GLU A 39 11.32 19.33 -2.56
C GLU A 39 10.88 20.28 -1.44
N PRO A 40 11.75 21.18 -0.95
CA PRO A 40 11.35 22.27 -0.06
C PRO A 40 10.25 23.17 -0.66
N PRO A 41 9.45 23.86 0.19
CA PRO A 41 8.40 24.76 -0.29
C PRO A 41 8.91 25.82 -1.29
N GLY A 42 8.10 26.12 -2.31
CA GLY A 42 8.35 27.20 -3.28
C GLY A 42 9.15 26.82 -4.55
N MET A 43 9.66 25.59 -4.65
CA MET A 43 10.32 25.08 -5.87
C MET A 43 9.63 23.83 -6.45
N LEU A 44 8.66 23.25 -5.73
CA LEU A 44 8.02 21.99 -6.09
C LEU A 44 7.33 22.07 -7.45
N GLY A 45 6.63 23.16 -7.74
CA GLY A 45 5.96 23.38 -9.03
C GLY A 45 6.94 23.40 -10.20
N LYS A 46 8.07 24.10 -10.06
CA LYS A 46 9.14 24.13 -11.07
C LYS A 46 9.75 22.74 -11.29
N VAL A 47 10.01 22.01 -10.21
CA VAL A 47 10.59 20.65 -10.29
C VAL A 47 9.59 19.69 -10.93
N CYS A 48 8.31 19.73 -10.55
CA CYS A 48 7.24 18.93 -11.15
C CYS A 48 7.07 19.23 -12.64
N GLU A 49 7.13 20.50 -13.05
CA GLU A 49 7.04 20.89 -14.45
C GLU A 49 8.26 20.39 -15.26
N ALA A 50 9.47 20.55 -14.73
CA ALA A 50 10.69 20.02 -15.34
C ALA A 50 10.63 18.49 -15.48
N THR A 51 10.15 17.80 -14.44
CA THR A 51 9.93 16.35 -14.43
C THR A 51 8.92 15.95 -15.51
N SER A 52 7.78 16.63 -15.58
CA SER A 52 6.74 16.36 -16.58
C SER A 52 7.25 16.54 -18.01
N ARG A 53 8.03 17.61 -18.28
CA ARG A 53 8.67 17.83 -19.58
C ARG A 53 9.65 16.71 -19.93
N ALA A 54 10.49 16.32 -18.96
CA ALA A 54 11.51 15.29 -19.20
C ALA A 54 10.87 13.91 -19.42
N MET A 55 9.83 13.56 -18.66
CA MET A 55 9.08 12.32 -18.85
C MET A 55 8.33 12.30 -20.18
N ARG A 56 7.81 13.45 -20.64
CA ARG A 56 7.18 13.56 -21.97
C ARG A 56 8.18 13.30 -23.10
N ALA A 57 9.44 13.72 -22.95
CA ALA A 57 10.49 13.41 -23.91
C ALA A 57 10.79 11.90 -24.00
N LEU A 58 10.51 11.13 -22.94
CA LEU A 58 10.55 9.66 -22.94
C LEU A 58 9.26 9.02 -23.50
N GLY A 59 8.30 9.83 -23.99
CA GLY A 59 7.01 9.36 -24.47
C GLY A 59 6.00 9.05 -23.37
N THR A 60 6.20 9.56 -22.15
CA THR A 60 5.29 9.35 -21.02
C THR A 60 4.58 10.64 -20.62
N GLU A 61 3.26 10.61 -20.54
CA GLU A 61 2.46 11.76 -20.11
C GLU A 61 2.01 11.63 -18.66
N ALA A 62 2.11 12.72 -17.90
CA ALA A 62 1.60 12.79 -16.55
C ALA A 62 0.07 12.84 -16.54
N ASN A 63 -0.55 11.98 -15.74
CA ASN A 63 -1.98 12.00 -15.51
C ASN A 63 -2.31 13.00 -14.40
N LYS A 64 -2.88 14.15 -14.77
CA LYS A 64 -3.21 15.25 -13.84
C LYS A 64 -4.17 14.83 -12.72
N ASP A 65 -5.10 13.94 -13.00
CA ASP A 65 -6.11 13.48 -12.03
C ASP A 65 -5.49 12.61 -10.93
N LYS A 66 -4.31 12.03 -11.18
CA LYS A 66 -3.55 11.23 -10.23
C LYS A 66 -2.41 12.00 -9.55
N THR A 67 -2.17 13.25 -9.96
CA THR A 67 -1.12 14.08 -9.36
C THR A 67 -1.63 14.68 -8.06
N GLU A 68 -1.08 14.22 -6.95
CA GLU A 68 -1.38 14.67 -5.60
C GLU A 68 -0.15 15.35 -4.98
N VAL A 69 -0.37 16.44 -4.26
CA VAL A 69 0.67 17.16 -3.51
C VAL A 69 0.34 17.11 -2.03
N LEU A 70 1.21 16.43 -1.27
CA LEU A 70 1.14 16.41 0.19
C LEU A 70 1.95 17.58 0.74
N ASN A 71 1.27 18.59 1.30
CA ASN A 71 1.94 19.79 1.84
C ASN A 71 2.10 19.72 3.37
N LYS A 72 3.31 19.53 3.87
CA LYS A 72 3.63 19.53 5.31
C LYS A 72 3.75 20.93 5.94
N GLY A 73 3.54 22.00 5.17
CA GLY A 73 3.58 23.39 5.62
C GLY A 73 4.44 24.27 4.71
N GLY A 74 4.04 25.54 4.56
CA GLY A 74 4.73 26.52 3.71
C GLY A 74 4.01 26.80 2.38
N PRO A 75 4.49 27.80 1.63
CA PRO A 75 3.93 28.17 0.34
C PRO A 75 4.16 27.05 -0.69
N VAL A 76 3.08 26.56 -1.29
CA VAL A 76 3.14 25.59 -2.39
C VAL A 76 2.89 26.34 -3.69
N ASP A 77 3.85 26.26 -4.60
CA ASP A 77 3.77 26.81 -5.96
C ASP A 77 3.02 25.85 -6.91
N MET A 78 1.93 25.26 -6.43
CA MET A 78 1.06 24.34 -7.18
C MET A 78 -0.41 24.74 -7.03
N PRO A 79 -1.27 24.44 -8.02
CA PRO A 79 -2.71 24.66 -7.93
C PRO A 79 -3.32 24.00 -6.67
N ALA A 80 -4.19 24.73 -5.98
CA ALA A 80 -4.83 24.26 -4.74
C ALA A 80 -5.59 22.93 -4.92
N GLU A 81 -6.10 22.68 -6.14
CA GLU A 81 -6.77 21.44 -6.54
C GLU A 81 -5.89 20.18 -6.47
N HIS A 82 -4.55 20.31 -6.44
CA HIS A 82 -3.64 19.18 -6.27
C HIS A 82 -3.26 18.94 -4.81
N ILE A 83 -3.49 19.91 -3.93
CA ILE A 83 -3.08 19.82 -2.52
C ILE A 83 -4.04 18.89 -1.79
N ARG A 84 -3.49 17.90 -1.08
CA ARG A 84 -4.25 16.95 -0.26
C ARG A 84 -3.63 16.83 1.13
N PRO A 85 -4.44 16.62 2.19
CA PRO A 85 -3.93 16.33 3.54
C PRO A 85 -3.40 14.89 3.66
N PHE A 86 -3.67 14.06 2.66
CA PHE A 86 -3.36 12.64 2.57
C PHE A 86 -3.02 12.31 1.11
N ALA A 87 -2.01 11.47 0.90
CA ALA A 87 -1.62 10.95 -0.41
C ALA A 87 -1.33 9.45 -0.31
N ARG A 88 -1.39 8.76 -1.46
CA ARG A 88 -0.99 7.35 -1.56
C ARG A 88 0.35 7.22 -2.25
N VAL A 89 1.29 6.55 -1.60
CA VAL A 89 2.63 6.28 -2.15
C VAL A 89 2.86 4.77 -2.16
N LEU A 90 2.92 4.16 -3.34
CA LEU A 90 3.12 2.71 -3.51
C LEU A 90 2.12 1.85 -2.73
N GLY A 91 0.89 2.35 -2.57
CA GLY A 91 -0.19 1.70 -1.80
C GLY A 91 -0.17 2.00 -0.30
N ALA A 92 0.85 2.64 0.24
CA ALA A 92 0.86 3.15 1.62
C ALA A 92 0.16 4.51 1.70
N GLY A 93 -0.55 4.75 2.81
CA GLY A 93 -1.14 6.05 3.09
C GLY A 93 -0.14 6.96 3.79
N VAL A 94 -0.01 8.19 3.33
CA VAL A 94 0.86 9.19 3.91
C VAL A 94 0.05 10.45 4.17
N ALA A 95 0.09 10.97 5.39
CA ALA A 95 -0.60 12.19 5.78
C ALA A 95 0.40 13.21 6.32
N ASN A 96 -0.03 14.48 6.38
CA ASN A 96 0.77 15.56 6.96
C ASN A 96 0.99 15.36 8.45
N ASP A 97 -0.10 15.04 9.16
CA ASP A 97 -0.11 14.67 10.55
C ASP A 97 0.05 13.15 10.68
N THR A 98 1.06 12.72 11.42
CA THR A 98 1.35 11.31 11.66
C THR A 98 0.31 10.63 12.52
N GLU A 99 -0.52 11.37 13.25
CA GLU A 99 -1.63 10.83 14.06
C GLU A 99 -2.98 11.02 13.36
N SER A 100 -2.98 11.41 12.09
CA SER A 100 -4.20 11.73 11.34
C SER A 100 -5.18 10.56 11.30
N GLU A 101 -6.45 10.84 11.61
CA GLU A 101 -7.54 9.86 11.49
C GLU A 101 -7.72 9.37 10.04
N LEU A 102 -7.30 10.17 9.04
CA LEU A 102 -7.31 9.77 7.63
C LEU A 102 -6.45 8.53 7.38
N LEU A 103 -5.32 8.38 8.09
CA LEU A 103 -4.48 7.18 8.01
C LEU A 103 -5.22 5.97 8.60
N THR A 104 -5.83 6.12 9.76
CA THR A 104 -6.62 5.07 10.42
C THR A 104 -7.77 4.61 9.52
N GLN A 105 -8.55 5.54 8.98
CA GLN A 105 -9.67 5.24 8.08
C GLN A 105 -9.20 4.59 6.77
N PHE A 106 -8.05 5.03 6.23
CA PHE A 106 -7.46 4.42 5.03
C PHE A 106 -7.05 2.97 5.28
N VAL A 107 -6.32 2.71 6.38
CA VAL A 107 -5.88 1.36 6.76
C VAL A 107 -7.07 0.45 6.99
N GLN A 108 -8.09 0.92 7.73
CA GLN A 108 -9.33 0.18 7.96
C GLN A 108 -10.01 -0.21 6.65
N ARG A 109 -10.25 0.77 5.76
CA ARG A 109 -10.88 0.52 4.46
C ARG A 109 -10.08 -0.48 3.63
N LYS A 110 -8.75 -0.39 3.66
CA LYS A 110 -7.87 -1.32 2.93
C LYS A 110 -7.91 -2.73 3.49
N ALA A 111 -8.02 -2.88 4.81
CA ALA A 111 -8.26 -4.19 5.41
C ALA A 111 -9.62 -4.76 4.96
N GLU A 112 -10.67 -3.93 5.00
CA GLU A 112 -12.04 -4.29 4.62
C GLU A 112 -12.21 -4.67 3.15
N GLU A 113 -11.38 -4.16 2.24
CA GLU A 113 -11.35 -4.63 0.84
C GLU A 113 -11.08 -6.15 0.74
N THR A 114 -10.47 -6.77 1.76
CA THR A 114 -10.24 -8.22 1.82
C THR A 114 -11.49 -9.00 2.20
N ASP A 115 -12.55 -8.35 2.72
CA ASP A 115 -13.80 -9.01 3.10
C ASP A 115 -14.43 -9.79 1.93
N ARG A 116 -14.32 -9.25 0.71
CA ARG A 116 -14.78 -9.95 -0.50
C ARG A 116 -14.11 -11.32 -0.67
N LEU A 117 -12.83 -11.43 -0.35
CA LEU A 117 -12.11 -12.70 -0.43
C LEU A 117 -12.53 -13.64 0.70
N PHE A 118 -12.70 -13.14 1.93
CA PHE A 118 -13.19 -13.96 3.05
C PHE A 118 -14.57 -14.54 2.75
N ARG A 119 -15.51 -13.74 2.24
CA ARG A 119 -16.83 -14.21 1.80
C ARG A 119 -16.71 -15.26 0.71
N ALA A 120 -15.90 -15.02 -0.32
CA ALA A 120 -15.72 -15.98 -1.40
C ALA A 120 -15.16 -17.33 -0.91
N ILE A 121 -14.27 -17.34 0.08
CA ILE A 121 -13.73 -18.58 0.66
C ILE A 121 -14.86 -19.39 1.34
N VAL A 122 -15.78 -18.72 2.01
CA VAL A 122 -16.85 -19.34 2.80
C VAL A 122 -18.04 -19.75 1.94
N GLU A 123 -18.49 -18.86 1.06
CA GLU A 123 -19.76 -19.00 0.33
C GLU A 123 -19.65 -19.86 -0.93
N LEU A 124 -18.47 -19.92 -1.56
CA LEU A 124 -18.27 -20.72 -2.76
C LEU A 124 -18.00 -22.19 -2.40
N PRO A 125 -18.43 -23.14 -3.24
CA PRO A 125 -18.34 -24.58 -2.97
C PRO A 125 -16.92 -25.13 -3.22
N PHE A 126 -15.93 -24.54 -2.55
CA PHE A 126 -14.56 -25.01 -2.57
C PHE A 126 -14.37 -26.19 -1.64
N ALA A 127 -13.52 -27.13 -2.03
CA ALA A 127 -13.04 -28.15 -1.11
C ALA A 127 -12.25 -27.50 0.04
N LYS A 128 -12.30 -28.08 1.24
CA LYS A 128 -11.67 -27.53 2.45
C LYS A 128 -10.18 -27.22 2.29
N HIS A 129 -9.44 -28.08 1.59
CA HIS A 129 -8.02 -27.84 1.32
C HIS A 129 -7.80 -26.59 0.46
N THR A 130 -8.71 -26.29 -0.47
CA THR A 130 -8.68 -25.09 -1.30
C THR A 130 -9.03 -23.86 -0.46
N GLN A 131 -10.07 -23.94 0.37
CA GLN A 131 -10.42 -22.87 1.31
C GLN A 131 -9.23 -22.52 2.23
N TRP A 132 -8.58 -23.56 2.79
CA TRP A 132 -7.37 -23.41 3.59
C TRP A 132 -6.23 -22.73 2.83
N ARG A 133 -5.98 -23.11 1.57
CA ARG A 133 -4.94 -22.50 0.74
C ARG A 133 -5.25 -21.04 0.41
N LEU A 134 -6.50 -20.72 0.07
CA LEU A 134 -6.93 -19.34 -0.18
C LEU A 134 -6.79 -18.47 1.06
N LEU A 135 -7.14 -18.99 2.24
CA LEU A 135 -6.92 -18.29 3.51
C LEU A 135 -5.42 -18.08 3.77
N SER A 136 -4.65 -19.16 3.84
CA SER A 136 -3.26 -19.16 4.30
C SER A 136 -2.27 -18.47 3.36
N VAL A 137 -2.46 -18.61 2.04
CA VAL A 137 -1.51 -18.11 1.03
C VAL A 137 -1.97 -16.80 0.42
N SER A 138 -3.29 -16.57 0.29
CA SER A 138 -3.80 -15.40 -0.44
C SER A 138 -4.38 -14.31 0.46
N ALA A 139 -5.17 -14.67 1.48
CA ALA A 139 -5.82 -13.68 2.34
C ALA A 139 -4.84 -13.11 3.38
N LEU A 140 -4.20 -13.95 4.19
CA LEU A 140 -3.34 -13.50 5.30
C LEU A 140 -2.23 -12.52 4.91
N PRO A 141 -1.50 -12.69 3.80
CA PRO A 141 -0.40 -11.78 3.47
C PRO A 141 -0.87 -10.35 3.17
N ARG A 142 -2.16 -10.12 2.86
CA ARG A 142 -2.68 -8.80 2.49
C ARG A 142 -2.56 -7.77 3.61
N MET A 143 -2.74 -8.20 4.86
CA MET A 143 -2.58 -7.31 6.02
C MET A 143 -1.10 -6.98 6.30
N THR A 144 -0.17 -7.86 5.90
CA THR A 144 1.27 -7.71 6.20
C THR A 144 1.85 -6.42 5.62
N PHE A 145 1.36 -5.98 4.44
CA PHE A 145 1.81 -4.72 3.85
C PHE A 145 1.43 -3.52 4.72
N LEU A 146 0.18 -3.44 5.18
CA LEU A 146 -0.33 -2.34 6.01
C LEU A 146 0.42 -2.29 7.36
N LEU A 147 0.59 -3.45 8.01
CA LEU A 147 1.31 -3.58 9.28
C LEU A 147 2.80 -3.18 9.19
N ARG A 148 3.40 -3.26 8.01
CA ARG A 148 4.81 -2.88 7.78
C ARG A 148 4.98 -1.40 7.45
N THR A 149 3.93 -0.75 6.98
CA THR A 149 4.00 0.61 6.41
C THR A 149 3.33 1.67 7.26
N HIS A 150 2.51 1.29 8.24
CA HIS A 150 1.79 2.22 9.12
C HIS A 150 2.08 1.91 10.60
N ALA A 151 2.00 2.96 11.43
CA ALA A 151 2.21 2.83 12.87
C ALA A 151 1.09 2.02 13.57
N PRO A 152 1.39 1.35 14.71
CA PRO A 152 0.40 0.53 15.42
C PRO A 152 -0.89 1.25 15.82
N VAL A 153 -0.83 2.57 16.05
CA VAL A 153 -1.99 3.40 16.37
C VAL A 153 -3.05 3.39 15.26
N HIS A 154 -2.63 3.32 14.00
CA HIS A 154 -3.54 3.28 12.84
C HIS A 154 -3.97 1.87 12.44
N THR A 155 -3.19 0.85 12.81
CA THR A 155 -3.42 -0.53 12.34
C THR A 155 -4.17 -1.39 13.35
N ARG A 156 -4.24 -1.01 14.62
CA ARG A 156 -4.80 -1.87 15.69
C ARG A 156 -6.23 -2.34 15.39
N ALA A 157 -7.15 -1.40 15.15
CA ALA A 157 -8.55 -1.74 14.88
C ALA A 157 -8.71 -2.59 13.61
N ALA A 158 -7.95 -2.27 12.57
CA ALA A 158 -7.95 -3.02 11.32
C ALA A 158 -7.41 -4.45 11.49
N ALA A 159 -6.36 -4.63 12.31
CA ALA A 159 -5.79 -5.93 12.62
C ALA A 159 -6.77 -6.78 13.44
N GLU A 160 -7.39 -6.22 14.48
CA GLU A 160 -8.42 -6.90 15.28
C GLU A 160 -9.60 -7.36 14.41
N TRP A 161 -10.12 -6.45 13.58
CA TRP A 161 -11.18 -6.78 12.62
C TRP A 161 -10.77 -7.91 11.67
N PHE A 162 -9.54 -7.88 11.15
CA PHE A 162 -9.04 -8.88 10.21
C PHE A 162 -8.87 -10.24 10.87
N ASP A 163 -8.35 -10.28 12.10
CA ASP A 163 -8.19 -11.49 12.90
C ASP A 163 -9.54 -12.16 13.23
N ASP A 164 -10.57 -11.35 13.50
CA ASP A 164 -11.94 -11.83 13.70
C ASP A 164 -12.48 -12.50 12.42
N ARG A 165 -12.23 -11.89 11.25
CA ARG A 165 -12.61 -12.49 9.95
C ARG A 165 -11.86 -13.79 9.68
N VAL A 166 -10.54 -13.82 9.91
CA VAL A 166 -9.72 -15.03 9.78
C VAL A 166 -10.24 -16.14 10.69
N THR A 167 -10.58 -15.80 11.94
CA THR A 167 -11.15 -16.75 12.91
C THR A 167 -12.50 -17.29 12.43
N GLY A 168 -13.36 -16.44 11.87
CA GLY A 168 -14.63 -16.84 11.28
C GLY A 168 -14.46 -17.84 10.14
N VAL A 169 -13.57 -17.56 9.18
CA VAL A 169 -13.28 -18.47 8.06
C VAL A 169 -12.69 -19.80 8.56
N LEU A 170 -11.79 -19.75 9.55
CA LEU A 170 -11.23 -20.97 10.15
C LEU A 170 -12.31 -21.84 10.79
N GLY A 171 -13.31 -21.24 11.44
CA GLY A 171 -14.45 -21.95 12.00
C GLY A 171 -15.27 -22.69 10.94
N VAL A 172 -15.47 -22.08 9.78
CA VAL A 172 -16.12 -22.73 8.63
C VAL A 172 -15.30 -23.91 8.12
N ILE A 173 -13.99 -23.76 7.94
CA ILE A 173 -13.11 -24.84 7.45
C ILE A 173 -13.13 -26.04 8.43
N MET A 174 -13.18 -25.76 9.73
CA MET A 174 -13.18 -26.75 10.80
C MET A 174 -14.56 -27.36 11.11
N ASP A 175 -15.63 -26.91 10.44
CA ASP A 175 -17.04 -27.22 10.76
C ASP A 175 -17.40 -27.01 12.26
N GLY A 176 -16.87 -25.96 12.89
CA GLY A 176 -17.11 -25.77 14.32
C GLY A 176 -16.46 -24.52 14.92
N PRO A 177 -16.79 -24.21 16.20
CA PRO A 177 -16.25 -23.04 16.87
C PRO A 177 -14.73 -23.16 17.08
N VAL A 178 -14.01 -22.08 16.77
CA VAL A 178 -12.56 -22.03 16.98
C VAL A 178 -12.26 -21.70 18.45
N THR A 179 -11.87 -22.71 19.22
CA THR A 179 -11.46 -22.52 20.62
C THR A 179 -10.24 -21.61 20.75
N LYS A 180 -10.03 -21.01 21.94
CA LYS A 180 -8.81 -20.22 22.22
C LYS A 180 -7.54 -21.03 21.94
N ARG A 181 -7.50 -22.29 22.36
CA ARG A 181 -6.37 -23.20 22.10
C ARG A 181 -6.16 -23.44 20.61
N ALA A 182 -7.23 -23.66 19.83
CA ALA A 182 -7.12 -23.83 18.39
C ALA A 182 -6.57 -22.56 17.71
N ARG A 183 -7.02 -21.37 18.14
CA ARG A 183 -6.47 -20.09 17.68
C ARG A 183 -4.98 -19.94 18.01
N ASP A 184 -4.59 -20.26 19.25
CA ASP A 184 -3.19 -20.14 19.68
C ASP A 184 -2.28 -21.09 18.89
N VAL A 185 -2.75 -22.32 18.61
CA VAL A 185 -2.03 -23.28 17.76
C VAL A 185 -1.96 -22.79 16.31
N ALA A 186 -3.06 -22.26 15.78
CA ALA A 186 -3.11 -21.74 14.43
C ALA A 186 -2.14 -20.56 14.23
N ALA A 187 -1.91 -19.76 15.27
CA ALA A 187 -0.97 -18.65 15.26
C ALA A 187 0.51 -19.07 15.32
N MET A 188 0.81 -20.28 15.77
CA MET A 188 2.19 -20.76 15.80
C MET A 188 2.77 -20.89 14.38
N PRO A 189 4.10 -20.70 14.20
CA PRO A 189 4.75 -20.96 12.92
C PRO A 189 4.52 -22.40 12.45
N VAL A 190 4.40 -22.60 11.13
CA VAL A 190 4.25 -23.93 10.52
C VAL A 190 5.37 -24.88 10.94
N ARG A 191 6.61 -24.37 11.08
CA ARG A 191 7.77 -25.14 11.56
C ARG A 191 7.62 -25.69 12.98
N ARG A 192 6.68 -25.15 13.77
CA ARG A 192 6.36 -25.59 15.14
C ARG A 192 5.02 -26.34 15.22
N GLY A 193 4.49 -26.82 14.08
CA GLY A 193 3.22 -27.55 14.01
C GLY A 193 1.98 -26.65 14.07
N GLY A 194 2.14 -25.32 13.92
CA GLY A 194 1.03 -24.39 13.80
C GLY A 194 0.62 -24.12 12.36
N CYS A 195 -0.19 -23.09 12.16
CA CYS A 195 -0.73 -22.74 10.86
C CYS A 195 -0.23 -21.39 10.29
N GLY A 196 0.60 -20.67 11.04
CA GLY A 196 1.18 -19.40 10.63
C GLY A 196 0.18 -18.23 10.54
N LEU A 197 -0.99 -18.33 11.19
CA LEU A 197 -1.98 -17.26 11.26
C LEU A 197 -1.47 -16.15 12.19
N ARG A 198 -0.79 -15.15 11.64
CA ARG A 198 -0.22 -14.05 12.45
C ARG A 198 -1.34 -13.23 13.11
N ARG A 199 -1.17 -12.91 14.39
CA ARG A 199 -1.80 -11.77 15.08
C ARG A 199 -0.97 -10.52 14.86
#